data_AF-X0VLM0-F1
#
_entry.id   AF-X0VLM0-F1
#
_cell.length_a   1.000
_cell.length_b   1.000
_cell.length_c   1.000
_cell.angle_alpha   90.00
_cell.angle_beta   90.00
_cell.angle_gamma   90.00
#
_symmetry.space_group_name_H-M   'P 1'
#
loop_
_entity.id
_entity.type
_entity.pdbx_description
1 polymer ?
#
loop_
_entity_poly.entity_id
_entity_poly.type
_entity_poly.pdbx_seq_one_letter_code
_entity_poly.pdbx_strand_id
1 'polypeptide(L)'
;MTRNQTTELAFEASIFDTLKLAARILFYDPRFAVRALRLLSRQRRAAKVRRLHTARGVHVPPFSIFSITGKCNLSCTGCYANLLHLSDRPELSNERIGRLLSEARDLGVSIMLIAGGEPLLREGLFDLTAQVPEILFLLFTNTTLLDDTVVERLKAQPHVVPILSLEGDETLTDARRGAG
;
A
#
# COMPACT_ATOMS: atom_id res chain seq x y z
N MET A 1 -2.93 40.49 -1.07
CA MET A 1 -1.93 39.52 -0.56
C MET A 1 -2.62 38.18 -0.48
N THR A 2 -2.07 37.21 -1.19
CA THR A 2 -2.82 36.23 -1.99
C THR A 2 -3.06 34.91 -1.25
N ARG A 3 -4.22 34.31 -1.49
CA ARG A 3 -4.71 32.98 -1.06
C ARG A 3 -3.67 31.84 -1.12
N ASN A 4 -2.59 31.99 -1.88
CA ASN A 4 -1.45 31.07 -1.92
C ASN A 4 -0.61 31.07 -0.64
N GLN A 5 -0.38 32.22 0.01
CA GLN A 5 0.46 32.30 1.22
C GLN A 5 -0.18 31.55 2.39
N THR A 6 -1.52 31.55 2.49
CA THR A 6 -2.26 30.85 3.54
C THR A 6 -2.21 29.33 3.37
N THR A 7 -2.26 28.84 2.12
CA THR A 7 -2.18 27.41 1.80
C THR A 7 -0.77 26.86 1.98
N GLU A 8 0.25 27.66 1.64
CA GLU A 8 1.66 27.32 1.82
C GLU A 8 2.03 27.24 3.30
N LEU A 9 1.53 28.18 4.12
CA LEU A 9 1.66 28.15 5.59
C LEU A 9 0.93 26.95 6.22
N ALA A 10 -0.25 26.58 5.72
CA ALA A 10 -0.98 25.41 6.18
C ALA A 10 -0.27 24.08 5.80
N PHE A 11 0.35 24.04 4.63
CA PHE A 11 1.11 22.88 4.16
C PHE A 11 2.41 22.69 4.95
N GLU A 12 3.18 23.77 5.18
CA GLU A 12 4.38 23.73 6.02
C GLU A 12 4.05 23.34 7.47
N ALA A 13 2.98 23.89 8.04
CA ALA A 13 2.49 23.48 9.36
C ALA A 13 2.17 21.96 9.41
N SER A 14 1.53 21.44 8.36
CA SER A 14 1.25 20.01 8.21
C SER A 14 2.52 19.15 8.14
N ILE A 15 3.56 19.61 7.43
CA ILE A 15 4.86 18.92 7.38
C ILE A 15 5.49 18.88 8.78
N PHE A 16 5.58 20.03 9.47
CA PHE A 16 6.16 20.07 10.81
C PHE A 16 5.37 19.23 11.80
N ASP A 17 4.05 19.20 11.72
CA ASP A 17 3.22 18.37 12.57
C ASP A 17 3.36 16.89 12.24
N THR A 18 3.53 16.53 10.97
CA THR A 18 3.87 15.17 10.53
C THR A 18 5.23 14.76 11.08
N LEU A 19 6.24 15.63 11.03
CA LEU A 19 7.57 15.37 11.59
C LEU A 19 7.54 15.24 13.11
N LYS A 20 6.80 16.10 13.81
CA LYS A 20 6.58 16.00 15.27
C LYS A 20 5.86 14.71 15.63
N LEU A 21 4.85 14.32 14.87
CA LEU A 21 4.13 13.07 15.06
C LEU A 21 5.07 11.87 14.86
N ALA A 22 5.87 11.88 13.78
CA ALA A 22 6.88 10.86 13.53
C ALA A 22 7.90 10.77 14.68
N ALA A 23 8.38 11.92 15.18
CA ALA A 23 9.26 11.96 16.34
C ALA A 23 8.58 11.38 17.60
N ARG A 24 7.34 11.78 17.90
CA ARG A 24 6.57 11.25 19.03
C ARG A 24 6.37 9.74 18.95
N ILE A 25 6.08 9.21 17.76
CA ILE A 25 5.95 7.76 17.53
C ILE A 25 7.27 7.04 17.79
N LEU A 26 8.39 7.59 17.31
CA LEU A 26 9.73 7.03 17.53
C LEU A 26 10.14 7.06 19.02
N PHE A 27 9.76 8.11 19.75
CA PHE A 27 10.00 8.22 21.19
C PHE A 27 9.09 7.29 22.02
N TYR A 28 7.85 7.05 21.58
CA TYR A 28 6.90 6.20 22.28
C TYR A 28 7.30 4.71 22.23
N ASP A 29 7.82 4.24 21.10
CA ASP A 29 8.26 2.85 20.97
C ASP A 29 9.52 2.72 20.08
N PRO A 30 10.69 2.40 20.66
CA PRO A 30 11.95 2.30 19.93
C PRO A 30 11.95 1.20 18.87
N ARG A 31 10.99 0.26 18.91
CA ARG A 31 10.79 -0.74 17.85
C ARG A 31 10.47 -0.08 16.51
N PHE A 32 9.84 1.10 16.49
CA PHE A 32 9.61 1.86 15.25
C PHE A 32 10.92 2.35 14.63
N ALA A 33 11.91 2.76 15.42
CA ALA A 33 13.21 3.16 14.89
C ALA A 33 13.93 1.97 14.23
N VAL A 34 13.91 0.80 14.87
CA VAL A 34 14.48 -0.44 14.31
C VAL A 34 13.76 -0.83 13.02
N ARG A 35 12.43 -0.74 12.98
CA ARG A 35 11.62 -1.01 11.79
C ARG A 35 11.95 -0.03 10.65
N ALA A 36 12.07 1.26 10.94
CA ALA A 36 12.44 2.28 9.96
C ALA A 36 13.85 2.05 9.40
N LEU A 37 14.83 1.73 10.24
CA LEU A 37 16.19 1.40 9.79
C LEU A 37 16.21 0.15 8.91
N ARG A 38 15.46 -0.90 9.26
CA ARG A 38 15.31 -2.10 8.42
C ARG A 38 14.70 -1.76 7.07
N LEU A 39 13.65 -0.93 7.04
CA LEU A 39 13.02 -0.48 5.80
C LEU A 39 14.02 0.31 4.93
N LEU A 40 14.74 1.28 5.50
CA LEU A 40 15.76 2.06 4.78
C LEU A 40 16.86 1.16 4.20
N SER A 41 17.32 0.17 4.96
CA SER A 41 18.29 -0.83 4.50
C SER A 41 17.76 -1.62 3.29
N ARG A 42 16.51 -2.10 3.36
CA ARG A 42 15.83 -2.81 2.25
C ARG A 42 15.72 -1.93 1.01
N GLN A 43 15.30 -0.66 1.16
CA GLN A 43 15.20 0.29 0.05
C GLN A 43 16.56 0.57 -0.60
N ARG A 44 17.63 0.73 0.19
CA ARG A 44 19.00 0.90 -0.32
C ARG A 44 19.48 -0.33 -1.10
N ARG A 45 19.22 -1.54 -0.58
CA ARG A 45 19.58 -2.79 -1.27
C ARG A 45 18.86 -2.92 -2.61
N ALA A 46 17.56 -2.67 -2.65
CA ALA A 46 16.78 -2.70 -3.88
C ALA A 46 17.26 -1.65 -4.89
N ALA A 47 17.58 -0.43 -4.43
CA ALA A 47 18.16 0.60 -5.30
C ALA A 47 19.51 0.17 -5.90
N LYS A 48 20.37 -0.52 -5.14
CA LYS A 48 21.62 -1.08 -5.67
C LYS A 48 21.35 -2.12 -6.76
N VAL A 49 20.39 -3.02 -6.55
CA VAL A 49 19.99 -4.04 -7.55
C VAL A 49 19.49 -3.36 -8.83
N ARG A 50 18.58 -2.38 -8.71
CA ARG A 50 18.08 -1.63 -9.88
C ARG A 50 19.21 -0.95 -10.65
N ARG A 51 20.19 -0.33 -9.97
CA ARG A 51 21.37 0.27 -10.63
C ARG A 51 22.18 -0.75 -11.44
N LEU A 52 22.31 -1.99 -10.94
CA LEU A 52 22.98 -3.07 -11.69
C LEU A 52 22.20 -3.45 -12.95
N HIS A 53 20.87 -3.51 -12.88
CA HIS A 53 20.03 -3.73 -14.06
C HIS A 53 20.13 -2.57 -15.06
N THR A 54 20.11 -1.33 -14.58
CA THR A 54 20.26 -0.14 -15.44
C THR A 54 21.60 -0.13 -16.17
N ALA A 55 22.69 -0.53 -15.51
CA ALA A 55 24.00 -0.68 -16.14
C ALA A 55 24.04 -1.74 -17.26
N ARG A 56 23.07 -2.66 -17.28
CA ARG A 56 22.87 -3.67 -18.34
C ARG A 56 21.80 -3.27 -19.36
N GLY A 57 21.35 -2.00 -19.35
CA GLY A 57 20.31 -1.49 -20.24
C GLY A 57 18.88 -1.88 -19.86
N VAL A 58 18.66 -2.45 -18.67
CA VAL A 58 17.32 -2.84 -18.20
C VAL A 58 16.84 -1.84 -17.15
N HIS A 59 15.75 -1.12 -17.44
CA HIS A 59 15.13 -0.22 -16.48
C HIS A 59 14.07 -0.97 -15.65
N VAL A 60 14.30 -1.07 -14.34
CA VAL A 60 13.35 -1.67 -13.39
C VAL A 60 12.68 -0.58 -12.57
N PRO A 61 11.34 -0.53 -12.53
CA PRO A 61 10.65 0.47 -11.72
C PRO A 61 10.80 0.19 -10.21
N PRO A 62 11.01 1.22 -9.37
CA PRO A 62 11.02 1.03 -7.91
C PRO A 62 9.63 0.72 -7.34
N PHE A 63 8.58 1.13 -8.06
CA PHE A 63 7.18 1.10 -7.65
C PHE A 63 6.36 0.32 -8.67
N SER A 64 5.42 -0.50 -8.21
CA SER A 64 4.48 -1.22 -9.05
C SER A 64 3.08 -1.24 -8.44
N ILE A 65 2.05 -1.36 -9.28
CA ILE A 65 0.66 -1.55 -8.84
C ILE A 65 0.27 -2.96 -9.22
N PHE A 66 -0.32 -3.70 -8.27
CA PHE A 66 -0.76 -5.07 -8.49
C PHE A 66 -2.21 -5.25 -8.04
N SER A 67 -3.11 -5.39 -9.01
CA SER A 67 -4.52 -5.74 -8.77
C SER A 67 -4.63 -7.22 -8.45
N ILE A 68 -4.72 -7.56 -7.16
CA ILE A 68 -4.58 -8.95 -6.69
C ILE A 68 -5.86 -9.78 -6.81
N THR A 69 -7.01 -9.11 -6.85
CA THR A 69 -8.34 -9.72 -6.99
C THR A 69 -9.27 -8.77 -7.73
N GLY A 70 -10.20 -9.32 -8.51
CA GLY A 70 -11.29 -8.55 -9.11
C GLY A 70 -12.51 -8.40 -8.19
N LYS A 71 -12.58 -9.18 -7.11
CA LYS A 71 -13.73 -9.22 -6.20
C LYS A 71 -13.75 -8.00 -5.29
N CYS A 72 -14.92 -7.43 -5.07
CA CYS A 72 -15.14 -6.33 -4.14
C CYS A 72 -16.47 -6.54 -3.41
N ASN A 73 -16.55 -6.15 -2.14
CA ASN A 73 -17.78 -6.16 -1.36
C ASN A 73 -18.60 -4.87 -1.51
N LEU A 74 -18.11 -3.89 -2.28
CA LEU A 74 -18.79 -2.63 -2.61
C LEU A 74 -18.91 -2.43 -4.13
N SER A 75 -19.84 -1.57 -4.54
CA SER A 75 -20.10 -1.21 -5.95
C SER A 75 -20.06 0.30 -6.15
N CYS A 76 -18.95 0.93 -5.77
CA CYS A 76 -18.87 2.40 -5.71
C CYS A 76 -19.07 3.08 -7.07
N THR A 77 -19.74 4.24 -7.05
CA THR A 77 -19.93 5.09 -8.22
C THR A 77 -18.58 5.55 -8.77
N GLY A 78 -18.38 5.35 -10.08
CA GLY A 78 -17.14 5.72 -10.77
C GLY A 78 -15.92 4.85 -10.43
N CYS A 79 -16.11 3.65 -9.87
CA CYS A 79 -15.01 2.74 -9.55
C CYS A 79 -14.42 2.12 -10.83
N TYR A 80 -13.16 2.47 -11.16
CA TYR A 80 -12.46 1.89 -12.30
C TYR A 80 -12.33 0.36 -12.17
N ALA A 81 -12.06 -0.13 -10.96
CA ALA A 81 -11.89 -1.54 -10.68
C ALA A 81 -13.18 -2.31 -10.94
N ASN A 82 -14.33 -1.77 -10.51
CA ASN A 82 -15.62 -2.38 -10.82
C ASN A 82 -15.84 -2.43 -12.35
N LEU A 83 -15.57 -1.34 -13.07
CA LEU A 83 -15.74 -1.29 -14.53
C LEU A 83 -14.81 -2.24 -15.30
N LEU A 84 -13.57 -2.41 -14.86
CA LEU A 84 -12.57 -3.26 -15.54
C LEU A 84 -12.63 -4.73 -15.11
N HIS A 85 -13.15 -5.03 -13.91
CA HIS A 85 -13.21 -6.38 -13.34
C HIS A 85 -14.56 -7.08 -13.52
N LEU A 86 -15.47 -6.53 -14.34
CA LEU A 86 -16.67 -7.21 -14.88
C LEU A 86 -16.37 -8.44 -15.76
N SER A 87 -15.14 -8.95 -15.76
CA SER A 87 -14.73 -10.05 -16.63
C SER A 87 -14.54 -11.32 -15.80
N ASP A 88 -15.09 -12.44 -16.30
CA ASP A 88 -14.91 -13.81 -15.78
C ASP A 88 -13.46 -14.33 -15.88
N ARG A 89 -12.47 -13.43 -15.81
CA ARG A 89 -11.07 -13.80 -15.93
C ARG A 89 -10.65 -14.56 -14.66
N PRO A 90 -10.01 -15.72 -14.82
CA PRO A 90 -9.52 -16.46 -13.67
C PRO A 90 -8.48 -15.65 -12.91
N GLU A 91 -8.58 -15.65 -11.58
CA GLU A 91 -7.58 -15.05 -10.70
C GLU A 91 -6.28 -15.88 -10.71
N LEU A 92 -5.15 -15.23 -10.50
CA LEU A 92 -3.87 -15.93 -10.34
C LEU A 92 -3.86 -16.75 -9.05
N SER A 93 -3.35 -17.98 -9.11
CA SER A 93 -3.15 -18.81 -7.92
C SER A 93 -2.15 -18.19 -6.95
N ASN A 94 -2.26 -18.50 -5.66
CA ASN A 94 -1.30 -18.05 -4.63
C ASN A 94 0.14 -18.38 -5.01
N GLU A 95 0.36 -19.56 -5.57
CA GLU A 95 1.68 -20.01 -5.98
C GLU A 95 2.27 -19.14 -7.09
N ARG A 96 1.45 -18.77 -8.09
CA ARG A 96 1.89 -17.88 -9.18
C ARG A 96 2.18 -16.48 -8.66
N ILE A 97 1.34 -15.96 -7.76
CA ILE A 97 1.54 -14.64 -7.15
C ILE A 97 2.83 -14.63 -6.32
N GLY A 98 3.07 -15.65 -5.49
CA GLY A 98 4.27 -15.75 -4.67
C GLY A 98 5.56 -15.74 -5.51
N ARG A 99 5.55 -16.44 -6.65
CA ARG A 99 6.65 -16.39 -7.64
C ARG A 99 6.82 -14.99 -8.22
N LEU A 100 5.73 -14.34 -8.65
CA LEU A 100 5.77 -12.97 -9.20
C LEU A 100 6.33 -11.97 -8.18
N LEU A 101 5.91 -12.06 -6.92
CA LEU A 101 6.42 -11.21 -5.84
C LEU A 101 7.91 -11.43 -5.60
N SER A 102 8.37 -12.68 -5.65
CA SER A 102 9.79 -13.03 -5.52
C SER A 102 10.61 -12.48 -6.68
N GLU A 103 10.12 -12.64 -7.92
CA GLU A 103 10.74 -12.09 -9.12
C GLU A 103 10.82 -10.56 -9.07
N ALA A 104 9.75 -9.88 -8.63
CA ALA A 104 9.71 -8.43 -8.46
C ALA A 104 10.77 -7.97 -7.43
N ARG A 105 10.85 -8.64 -6.28
CA ARG A 105 11.89 -8.37 -5.26
C ARG A 105 13.29 -8.52 -5.86
N ASP A 106 13.54 -9.58 -6.64
CA ASP A 106 14.86 -9.90 -7.18
C ASP A 106 15.29 -8.93 -8.29
N LEU A 107 14.35 -8.37 -9.05
CA LEU A 107 14.60 -7.26 -9.96
C LEU A 107 14.88 -5.93 -9.23
N GLY A 108 14.53 -5.86 -7.94
CA GLY A 108 14.69 -4.69 -7.12
C GLY A 108 13.46 -3.78 -7.11
N VAL A 109 12.26 -4.26 -7.39
CA VAL A 109 11.03 -3.55 -7.01
C VAL A 109 11.00 -3.46 -5.49
N SER A 110 10.73 -2.26 -4.94
CA SER A 110 10.83 -2.02 -3.49
C SER A 110 9.58 -1.45 -2.85
N ILE A 111 8.62 -1.01 -3.67
CA ILE A 111 7.29 -0.58 -3.22
C ILE A 111 6.26 -1.21 -4.16
N MET A 112 5.20 -1.78 -3.59
CA MET A 112 4.10 -2.34 -4.35
C MET A 112 2.77 -1.89 -3.76
N LEU A 113 1.95 -1.23 -4.57
CA LEU A 113 0.58 -0.91 -4.21
C LEU A 113 -0.29 -2.13 -4.53
N ILE A 114 -0.87 -2.72 -3.51
CA ILE A 114 -1.84 -3.81 -3.65
C ILE A 114 -3.22 -3.17 -3.85
N ALA A 115 -3.75 -3.36 -5.04
CA ALA A 115 -5.04 -2.86 -5.50
C ALA A 115 -5.95 -4.02 -5.92
N GLY A 116 -7.05 -3.71 -6.60
CA GLY A 116 -8.02 -4.67 -7.14
C GLY A 116 -9.43 -4.15 -6.98
N GLY A 117 -10.37 -5.07 -6.77
CA GLY A 117 -11.60 -4.77 -6.03
C GLY A 117 -11.28 -4.43 -4.58
N GLU A 118 -11.56 -5.33 -3.64
CA GLU A 118 -11.15 -5.22 -2.23
C GLU A 118 -10.07 -6.28 -1.92
N PRO A 119 -8.79 -5.88 -1.76
CA PRO A 119 -7.70 -6.81 -1.49
C PRO A 119 -7.89 -7.70 -0.27
N LEU A 120 -8.57 -7.24 0.78
CA LEU A 120 -8.83 -8.05 1.98
C LEU A 120 -9.73 -9.27 1.72
N LEU A 121 -10.43 -9.33 0.57
CA LEU A 121 -11.16 -10.53 0.14
C LEU A 121 -10.25 -11.61 -0.45
N ARG A 122 -8.96 -11.32 -0.70
CA ARG A 122 -8.03 -12.30 -1.26
C ARG A 122 -7.50 -13.23 -0.18
N GLU A 123 -7.93 -14.49 -0.23
CA GLU A 123 -7.40 -15.53 0.64
C GLU A 123 -5.87 -15.68 0.52
N GLY A 124 -5.19 -15.75 1.65
CA GLY A 124 -3.73 -15.87 1.69
C GLY A 124 -2.96 -14.59 1.37
N LEU A 125 -3.62 -13.42 1.22
CA LEU A 125 -2.95 -12.13 1.00
C LEU A 125 -1.77 -11.92 1.96
N PHE A 126 -2.03 -12.09 3.26
CA PHE A 126 -1.02 -11.88 4.29
C PHE A 126 0.10 -12.93 4.27
N ASP A 127 -0.16 -14.14 3.77
CA ASP A 127 0.88 -15.17 3.60
C ASP A 127 1.76 -14.85 2.39
N LEU A 128 1.20 -14.23 1.35
CA LEU A 128 1.93 -13.75 0.18
C LEU A 128 2.84 -12.58 0.54
N THR A 129 2.34 -11.58 1.26
CA THR A 129 3.16 -10.42 1.67
C THR A 129 4.23 -10.80 2.69
N ALA A 130 4.00 -11.83 3.50
CA ALA A 130 4.98 -12.33 4.47
C ALA A 130 6.21 -12.99 3.81
N GLN A 131 6.07 -13.52 2.59
CA GLN A 131 7.17 -14.16 1.85
C GLN A 131 8.23 -13.17 1.33
N VAL A 132 7.87 -11.90 1.18
CA VAL A 132 8.73 -10.86 0.59
C VAL A 132 8.72 -9.58 1.43
N PRO A 133 9.19 -9.63 2.69
CA PRO A 133 9.15 -8.49 3.59
C PRO A 133 10.04 -7.32 3.14
N GLU A 134 10.93 -7.54 2.17
CA GLU A 134 11.75 -6.50 1.54
C GLU A 134 10.94 -5.45 0.78
N ILE A 135 9.77 -5.82 0.27
CA ILE A 135 8.86 -4.92 -0.43
C ILE A 135 7.98 -4.19 0.59
N LEU A 136 7.88 -2.87 0.46
CA LEU A 136 6.87 -2.08 1.16
C LEU A 136 5.54 -2.20 0.41
N PHE A 137 4.57 -2.87 1.02
CA PHE A 137 3.23 -2.99 0.47
C PHE A 137 2.34 -1.83 0.92
N LEU A 138 1.75 -1.13 -0.02
CA LEU A 138 0.68 -0.16 0.23
C LEU A 138 -0.64 -0.86 -0.06
N LEU A 139 -1.32 -1.31 0.99
CA LEU A 139 -2.56 -2.06 0.89
C LEU A 139 -3.74 -1.11 0.81
N PHE A 140 -4.27 -0.88 -0.39
CA PHE A 140 -5.48 -0.07 -0.54
C PHE A 140 -6.69 -0.88 -0.08
N THR A 141 -7.51 -0.30 0.79
CA THR A 141 -8.73 -0.95 1.28
C THR A 141 -9.86 0.06 1.43
N ASN A 142 -11.08 -0.42 1.24
CA ASN A 142 -12.31 0.31 1.53
C ASN A 142 -12.66 0.35 3.03
N THR A 143 -11.84 -0.28 3.88
CA THR A 143 -11.91 -0.30 5.36
C THR A 143 -13.05 -1.13 5.98
N THR A 144 -14.05 -1.54 5.21
CA THR A 144 -15.22 -2.27 5.73
C THR A 144 -14.90 -3.68 6.25
N LEU A 145 -13.75 -4.24 5.88
CA LEU A 145 -13.27 -5.57 6.29
C LEU A 145 -12.11 -5.49 7.30
N LEU A 146 -11.83 -4.32 7.86
CA LEU A 146 -10.83 -4.18 8.92
C LEU A 146 -11.42 -4.60 10.26
N ASP A 147 -11.25 -5.87 10.60
CA ASP A 147 -11.56 -6.42 11.92
C ASP A 147 -10.29 -6.61 12.78
N ASP A 148 -10.47 -7.05 14.04
CA ASP A 148 -9.36 -7.31 14.96
C ASP A 148 -8.36 -8.35 14.40
N THR A 149 -8.84 -9.34 13.66
CA THR A 149 -7.99 -10.37 13.04
C THR A 149 -7.07 -9.74 12.00
N VAL A 150 -7.62 -8.94 11.10
CA VAL A 150 -6.86 -8.21 10.07
C VAL A 150 -5.88 -7.23 10.71
N VAL A 151 -6.29 -6.52 11.77
CA VAL A 151 -5.44 -5.60 12.52
C VAL A 151 -4.24 -6.32 13.13
N GLU A 152 -4.43 -7.50 13.74
CA GLU A 152 -3.31 -8.29 14.27
C GLU A 152 -2.36 -8.78 13.17
N ARG A 153 -2.88 -9.17 12.00
CA ARG A 153 -2.04 -9.53 10.83
C ARG A 153 -1.21 -8.34 10.35
N LEU A 154 -1.79 -7.14 10.31
CA LEU A 154 -1.08 -5.90 9.95
C LEU A 154 -0.01 -5.53 10.99
N LYS A 155 -0.31 -5.65 12.28
CA LYS A 155 0.68 -5.42 13.36
C LYS A 155 1.89 -6.36 13.26
N ALA A 156 1.65 -7.61 12.86
CA ALA A 156 2.71 -8.61 12.64
C ALA A 156 3.56 -8.30 11.39
N GLN A 157 3.03 -7.54 10.43
CA GLN A 157 3.67 -7.23 9.15
C GLN A 157 3.86 -5.73 8.95
N PRO A 158 4.85 -5.09 9.62
CA PRO A 158 5.05 -3.63 9.56
C PRO A 158 5.48 -3.11 8.18
N HIS A 159 5.78 -3.99 7.22
CA HIS A 159 6.03 -3.65 5.82
C HIS A 159 4.75 -3.62 4.98
N VAL A 160 3.59 -3.92 5.56
CA VAL A 160 2.27 -3.78 4.94
C VAL A 160 1.56 -2.59 5.58
N VAL A 161 1.41 -1.51 4.82
CA VAL A 161 0.82 -0.26 5.29
C VAL A 161 -0.57 -0.11 4.67
N PRO A 162 -1.65 -0.13 5.47
CA PRO A 162 -2.99 0.09 4.95
C PRO A 162 -3.16 1.55 4.51
N ILE A 163 -3.72 1.73 3.32
CA ILE A 163 -4.15 3.01 2.79
C ILE A 163 -5.67 3.00 2.80
N LEU A 164 -6.23 3.84 3.68
CA LEU A 164 -7.66 3.88 3.97
C LEU A 164 -8.35 4.80 2.98
N SER A 165 -9.40 4.31 2.33
CA SER A 165 -10.13 5.09 1.35
C SER A 165 -11.37 5.73 1.98
N LEU A 166 -11.36 7.06 2.14
CA LEU A 166 -12.43 7.87 2.73
C LEU A 166 -12.77 9.03 1.79
N GLU A 167 -14.06 9.31 1.56
CA GLU A 167 -14.52 10.28 0.53
C GLU A 167 -14.95 11.63 1.10
N GLY A 168 -14.69 11.87 2.39
CA GLY A 168 -15.11 13.06 3.11
C GLY A 168 -15.96 12.69 4.31
N ASP A 169 -17.07 13.40 4.49
CA ASP A 169 -18.06 13.08 5.51
C ASP A 169 -18.92 11.87 5.12
N GLU A 170 -19.84 11.50 6.02
CA GLU A 170 -20.83 10.44 5.82
C GLU A 170 -21.63 10.65 4.53
N THR A 171 -22.11 11.88 4.27
CA THR A 171 -22.95 12.18 3.10
C THR A 171 -22.19 11.91 1.79
N LEU A 172 -20.94 12.36 1.70
CA LEU A 172 -20.10 12.15 0.52
C LEU A 172 -19.68 10.69 0.37
N THR A 173 -19.41 10.02 1.49
CA THR A 173 -19.04 8.60 1.52
C THR A 173 -20.19 7.73 1.05
N ASP A 174 -21.38 7.91 1.61
CA ASP A 174 -22.58 7.16 1.26
C ASP A 174 -22.98 7.36 -0.21
N ALA A 175 -22.94 8.62 -0.67
CA ALA A 175 -23.27 8.95 -2.06
C ALA A 175 -22.37 8.22 -3.07
N ARG A 176 -21.12 7.95 -2.69
CA ARG A 176 -20.16 7.26 -3.57
C ARG A 176 -20.12 5.75 -3.35
N ARG A 177 -20.22 5.27 -2.11
CA ARG A 177 -19.89 3.89 -1.73
C ARG A 177 -21.11 3.02 -1.41
N GLY A 178 -22.29 3.63 -1.30
CA GLY A 178 -23.48 3.01 -0.71
C GLY A 178 -23.56 3.31 0.78
N ALA A 179 -24.75 3.13 1.36
CA ALA A 179 -25.02 3.48 2.75
C ALA A 179 -24.21 2.62 3.75
N GLY A 180 -23.71 3.27 4.80
CA GLY A 180 -23.00 2.66 5.93
C GLY A 180 -21.57 3.16 6.11
#